data_AF-A0A354FF09-F1
#
_entry.id   AF-A0A354FF09-F1
#
_cell.length_a   1.000
_cell.length_b   1.000
_cell.length_c   1.000
_cell.angle_alpha   90.00
_cell.angle_beta   90.00
_cell.angle_gamma   90.00
#
_symmetry.space_group_name_H-M   'P 1'
#
loop_
_entity.id
_entity.type
_entity.pdbx_description
1 polymer ?
#
loop_
_entity_poly.entity_id
_entity_poly.type
_entity_poly.pdbx_seq_one_letter_code
_entity_poly.pdbx_strand_id
1 'polypeptide(L)'
;QRVIDRLNLSDCHVIWERIENIGHQQEHRGVFDCVLSRAVGPLSVLAELGLPLLKCQGRLVALKGYDIQPEIDAAGRALDLLHGAVEKVIPYSFVGERGRHVVVVIKEQETPPGYPRKPGMPAKRPL
;
A
#
# COMPACT_ATOMS: atom_id res chain seq x y z
N GLN A 1 -13.36 10.83 -11.35
CA GLN A 1 -14.47 11.79 -11.31
C GLN A 1 -15.85 11.14 -11.36
N ARG A 2 -16.25 10.48 -12.46
CA ARG A 2 -17.62 9.92 -12.66
C ARG A 2 -18.30 9.22 -11.46
N VAL A 3 -17.60 8.42 -10.66
CA VAL A 3 -18.18 7.71 -9.50
C VAL A 3 -18.44 8.66 -8.32
N ILE A 4 -17.51 9.61 -8.09
CA ILE A 4 -17.64 10.65 -7.07
C ILE A 4 -18.91 11.47 -7.35
N ASP A 5 -19.08 11.90 -8.61
CA ASP A 5 -20.22 12.70 -9.03
C ASP A 5 -21.54 11.93 -8.88
N ARG A 6 -21.58 10.64 -9.26
CA ARG A 6 -22.79 9.82 -9.16
C ARG A 6 -23.22 9.54 -7.72
N LEU A 7 -22.27 9.48 -6.79
CA LEU A 7 -22.53 9.20 -5.38
C LEU A 7 -22.61 10.49 -4.55
N ASN A 8 -22.47 11.67 -5.17
CA ASN A 8 -22.43 12.99 -4.51
C ASN A 8 -21.44 13.03 -3.34
N LEU A 9 -20.23 12.47 -3.53
CA LEU A 9 -19.20 12.49 -2.50
C LEU A 9 -18.51 13.86 -2.46
N SER A 10 -18.38 14.43 -1.26
CA SER A 10 -17.52 15.60 -1.00
C SER A 10 -16.10 15.16 -0.64
N ASP A 11 -15.16 16.12 -0.64
CA ASP A 11 -13.79 15.94 -0.13
C ASP A 11 -12.99 14.82 -0.81
N CYS A 12 -13.30 14.56 -2.08
CA CYS A 12 -12.62 13.56 -2.90
C CYS A 12 -11.70 14.25 -3.92
N HIS A 13 -10.41 13.90 -3.89
CA HIS A 13 -9.43 14.37 -4.86
C HIS A 13 -8.97 13.21 -5.75
N VAL A 14 -9.03 13.42 -7.07
CA VAL A 14 -8.54 12.45 -8.05
C VAL A 14 -7.26 12.98 -8.66
N ILE A 15 -6.17 12.25 -8.46
CA ILE A 15 -4.86 12.59 -9.01
C ILE A 15 -4.58 11.61 -10.15
N TRP A 16 -4.25 12.14 -11.34
CA TRP A 16 -3.86 11.33 -12.49
C TRP A 16 -2.33 11.35 -12.64
N GLU A 17 -1.67 10.50 -11.85
CA GLU A 17 -0.20 10.39 -11.83
C GLU A 17 0.21 8.99 -11.31
N ARG A 18 1.46 8.61 -11.58
CA ARG A 18 2.12 7.44 -11.02
C ARG A 18 2.41 7.65 -9.54
N ILE A 19 2.06 6.66 -8.71
CA ILE A 19 2.35 6.71 -7.25
C ILE A 19 3.85 6.88 -6.99
N GLU A 20 4.71 6.33 -7.85
CA GLU A 20 6.16 6.50 -7.73
C GLU A 20 6.61 7.96 -7.84
N ASN A 21 5.88 8.80 -8.58
CA ASN A 21 6.15 10.24 -8.66
C ASN A 21 5.52 10.97 -7.47
N ILE A 22 4.27 10.63 -7.14
CA ILE A 22 3.52 11.21 -6.00
C ILE A 22 4.28 11.01 -4.68
N GLY A 23 4.90 9.85 -4.45
CA GLY A 23 5.63 9.54 -3.22
C GLY A 23 6.86 10.43 -2.94
N HIS A 24 7.31 11.21 -3.93
CA HIS A 24 8.38 12.22 -3.78
C HIS A 24 7.86 13.65 -3.63
N GLN A 25 6.56 13.89 -3.85
CA GLN A 25 5.97 15.22 -3.70
C GLN A 25 5.74 15.50 -2.21
N GLN A 26 6.26 16.63 -1.72
CA GLN A 26 6.21 17.01 -0.30
C GLN A 26 4.77 17.07 0.25
N GLU A 27 3.83 17.43 -0.60
CA GLU A 27 2.39 17.50 -0.33
C GLU A 27 1.70 16.14 -0.12
N HIS A 28 2.36 15.04 -0.51
CA HIS A 28 1.80 13.68 -0.41
C HIS A 28 2.68 12.70 0.36
N ARG A 29 3.97 13.01 0.51
CA ARG A 29 4.91 12.17 1.24
C ARG A 29 4.72 12.34 2.74
N GLY A 30 4.46 11.25 3.45
CA GLY A 30 4.42 11.27 4.91
C GLY A 30 3.21 11.97 5.53
N VAL A 31 2.09 12.11 4.80
CA VAL A 31 0.94 12.93 5.24
C VAL A 31 -0.36 12.14 5.44
N PHE A 32 -0.46 10.91 4.96
CA PHE A 32 -1.69 10.14 5.04
C PHE A 32 -1.74 9.26 6.30
N ASP A 33 -2.89 9.18 6.94
CA ASP A 33 -3.11 8.27 8.08
C ASP A 33 -3.33 6.82 7.62
N CYS A 34 -3.89 6.66 6.43
CA CYS A 34 -4.21 5.36 5.84
C CYS A 34 -4.01 5.37 4.32
N VAL A 35 -3.48 4.26 3.80
CA VAL A 35 -3.40 3.96 2.36
C VAL A 35 -4.11 2.63 2.14
N LEU A 36 -5.11 2.61 1.27
CA LEU A 36 -5.84 1.39 0.94
C LEU A 36 -5.51 0.92 -0.47
N SER A 37 -5.29 -0.37 -0.65
CA SER A 37 -4.99 -0.96 -1.96
C SER A 37 -5.68 -2.31 -2.18
N ARG A 38 -6.14 -2.54 -3.41
CA ARG A 38 -6.74 -3.79 -3.87
C ARG A 38 -6.29 -4.08 -5.31
N ALA A 39 -5.82 -5.30 -5.56
CA ALA A 39 -5.46 -5.80 -6.90
C ALA A 39 -4.41 -4.95 -7.65
N VAL A 40 -3.40 -4.42 -6.94
CA VAL A 40 -2.34 -3.59 -7.52
C VAL A 40 -1.03 -4.36 -7.73
N GLY A 41 -0.63 -5.24 -6.81
CA GLY A 41 0.60 -6.03 -6.93
C GLY A 41 0.97 -6.79 -5.65
N PRO A 42 2.14 -7.46 -5.63
CA PRO A 42 2.69 -8.15 -4.46
C PRO A 42 2.86 -7.24 -3.24
N LEU A 43 2.90 -7.80 -2.03
CA LEU A 43 3.00 -7.00 -0.79
C LEU A 43 4.30 -6.17 -0.72
N SER A 44 5.43 -6.69 -1.21
CA SER A 44 6.69 -5.93 -1.32
C SER A 44 6.55 -4.68 -2.20
N VAL A 45 5.84 -4.80 -3.32
CA VAL A 45 5.55 -3.68 -4.22
C VAL A 45 4.62 -2.67 -3.54
N LEU A 46 3.57 -3.15 -2.85
CA LEU A 46 2.67 -2.27 -2.12
C LEU A 46 3.35 -1.53 -0.97
N ALA A 47 4.29 -2.18 -0.28
CA ALA A 47 5.07 -1.54 0.76
C ALA A 47 5.86 -0.35 0.19
N GLU A 48 6.55 -0.55 -0.94
CA GLU A 48 7.31 0.52 -1.58
C GLU A 48 6.43 1.67 -2.11
N LEU A 49 5.24 1.38 -2.62
CA LEU A 49 4.33 2.40 -3.13
C LEU A 49 3.56 3.13 -2.00
N GLY A 50 3.18 2.40 -0.95
CA GLY A 50 2.25 2.87 0.07
C GLY A 50 2.92 3.50 1.29
N LEU A 51 4.01 2.91 1.81
CA LEU A 51 4.68 3.41 3.01
C LEU A 51 5.21 4.86 2.87
N PRO A 52 5.78 5.29 1.72
CA PRO A 52 6.22 6.68 1.56
C PRO A 52 5.12 7.73 1.75
N LEU A 53 3.86 7.36 1.48
CA LEU A 53 2.71 8.27 1.60
C LEU A 53 2.24 8.42 3.05
N LEU A 54 2.47 7.41 3.89
CA LEU A 54 1.96 7.36 5.25
C LEU A 54 2.78 8.22 6.20
N LYS A 55 2.13 8.90 7.16
CA LYS A 55 2.79 9.38 8.39
C LYS A 55 3.39 8.20 9.16
N CYS A 56 4.37 8.46 10.02
CA CYS A 56 4.72 7.50 11.08
C CYS A 56 3.45 7.11 11.87
N GLN A 57 3.31 5.82 12.19
CA GLN A 57 2.13 5.19 12.78
C GLN A 57 0.88 5.11 11.86
N GLY A 58 0.98 5.53 10.60
CA GLY A 58 -0.05 5.31 9.58
C GLY A 58 -0.13 3.84 9.16
N ARG A 59 -1.25 3.44 8.53
CA ARG A 59 -1.48 2.06 8.09
C ARG A 59 -1.66 1.91 6.58
N LEU A 60 -0.95 0.94 6.01
CA LEU A 60 -1.24 0.40 4.69
C LEU A 60 -2.20 -0.80 4.86
N VAL A 61 -3.37 -0.70 4.25
CA VAL A 61 -4.42 -1.73 4.27
C VAL A 61 -4.51 -2.37 2.88
N ALA A 62 -4.00 -3.59 2.76
CA ALA A 62 -3.92 -4.31 1.50
C ALA A 62 -4.91 -5.48 1.46
N LEU A 63 -5.82 -5.47 0.48
CA LEU A 63 -6.71 -6.60 0.20
C LEU A 63 -6.00 -7.63 -0.67
N LYS A 64 -5.83 -8.83 -0.12
CA LYS A 64 -5.00 -9.92 -0.66
C LYS A 64 -5.78 -11.22 -0.81
N GLY A 65 -5.18 -12.15 -1.55
CA GLY A 65 -5.77 -13.44 -1.91
C GLY A 65 -5.73 -14.49 -0.78
N TYR A 66 -5.91 -15.74 -1.18
CA TYR A 66 -6.03 -16.88 -0.24
C TYR A 66 -4.70 -17.29 0.38
N ASP A 67 -3.61 -17.24 -0.39
CA ASP A 67 -2.29 -17.68 0.06
C ASP A 67 -1.42 -16.47 0.39
N ILE A 68 -1.51 -15.99 1.63
CA ILE A 68 -0.89 -14.72 2.02
C ILE A 68 0.45 -14.90 2.73
N GLN A 69 0.69 -16.03 3.40
CA GLN A 69 1.92 -16.22 4.16
C GLN A 69 3.18 -16.17 3.29
N PRO A 70 3.26 -16.86 2.13
CA PRO A 70 4.45 -16.77 1.26
C PRO A 70 4.69 -15.35 0.75
N GLU A 71 3.63 -14.57 0.56
CA GLU A 71 3.71 -13.20 0.09
C GLU A 71 4.17 -12.23 1.21
N ILE A 72 3.79 -12.49 2.47
CA ILE A 72 4.32 -11.79 3.65
C ILE A 72 5.81 -12.10 3.81
N ASP A 73 6.20 -13.37 3.74
CA ASP A 73 7.58 -13.81 3.89
C ASP A 73 8.47 -13.18 2.80
N ALA A 74 7.99 -13.19 1.54
CA ALA A 74 8.68 -12.54 0.43
C ALA A 74 8.78 -11.00 0.57
N ALA A 75 7.89 -10.38 1.34
CA ALA A 75 7.89 -8.94 1.57
C ALA A 75 8.74 -8.51 2.77
N GLY A 76 9.22 -9.43 3.62
CA GLY A 76 9.93 -9.12 4.86
C GLY A 76 11.09 -8.13 4.65
N ARG A 77 11.96 -8.39 3.67
CA ARG A 77 13.07 -7.48 3.33
C ARG A 77 12.60 -6.07 2.94
N ALA A 78 11.53 -5.98 2.14
CA ALA A 78 10.98 -4.71 1.71
C ALA A 78 10.39 -3.93 2.90
N LEU A 79 9.67 -4.63 3.77
CA LEU A 79 9.07 -4.08 4.98
C LEU A 79 10.15 -3.54 5.92
N ASP A 80 11.19 -4.31 6.20
CA ASP A 80 12.32 -3.88 7.05
C ASP A 80 12.99 -2.62 6.48
N LEU A 81 13.30 -2.62 5.19
CA LEU A 81 13.98 -1.51 4.50
C LEU A 81 13.17 -0.22 4.48
N LEU A 82 11.84 -0.35 4.48
CA LEU A 82 10.90 0.77 4.41
C LEU A 82 10.29 1.12 5.76
N HIS A 83 10.79 0.49 6.84
CA HIS A 83 10.32 0.64 8.22
C HIS A 83 8.83 0.36 8.38
N GLY A 84 8.35 -0.69 7.70
CA GLY A 84 7.00 -1.22 7.85
C GLY A 84 7.01 -2.55 8.60
N ALA A 85 5.93 -2.84 9.32
CA ALA A 85 5.72 -4.12 9.98
C ALA A 85 4.29 -4.61 9.77
N VAL A 86 4.09 -5.92 9.58
CA VAL A 86 2.74 -6.50 9.52
C VAL A 86 2.12 -6.42 10.91
N GLU A 87 1.11 -5.56 11.07
CA GLU A 87 0.38 -5.36 12.33
C GLU A 87 -0.70 -6.44 12.49
N LYS A 88 -1.45 -6.74 11.42
CA LYS A 88 -2.57 -7.69 11.44
C LYS A 88 -2.76 -8.39 10.10
N VAL A 89 -3.21 -9.64 10.16
CA VAL A 89 -3.73 -10.39 9.01
C VAL A 89 -5.14 -10.85 9.35
N ILE A 90 -6.14 -10.34 8.61
CA ILE A 90 -7.55 -10.56 8.89
C ILE A 90 -8.14 -11.44 7.78
N PRO A 91 -8.45 -12.72 8.04
CA PRO A 91 -9.09 -13.59 7.07
C PRO A 91 -10.56 -13.21 6.88
N TYR A 92 -11.05 -13.28 5.64
CA TYR A 92 -12.46 -13.17 5.30
C TYR A 92 -12.80 -14.09 4.11
N SER A 93 -14.07 -14.44 3.96
CA SER A 93 -14.52 -15.27 2.84
C SER A 93 -15.93 -14.87 2.41
N PHE A 94 -16.25 -15.15 1.16
CA PHE A 94 -17.60 -15.07 0.62
C PHE A 94 -18.08 -16.49 0.31
N VAL A 95 -19.40 -16.70 0.39
CA VAL A 95 -20.00 -18.00 0.06
C VAL A 95 -19.63 -18.38 -1.37
N GLY A 96 -18.98 -19.55 -1.54
CA GLY A 96 -18.56 -20.07 -2.84
C GLY A 96 -17.21 -19.57 -3.35
N GLU A 97 -16.47 -18.76 -2.60
CA GLU A 97 -15.13 -18.30 -2.96
C GLU A 97 -14.03 -18.94 -2.10
N ARG A 98 -12.78 -18.92 -2.62
CA ARG A 98 -11.60 -19.16 -1.78
C ARG A 98 -11.45 -18.02 -0.76
N GLY A 99 -10.94 -18.34 0.43
CA GLY A 99 -10.65 -17.36 1.47
C GLY A 99 -9.77 -16.21 0.97
N ARG A 100 -9.88 -15.05 1.58
CA ARG A 100 -9.13 -13.83 1.27
C ARG A 100 -8.60 -13.23 2.57
N HIS A 101 -7.69 -12.28 2.45
CA HIS A 101 -7.08 -11.62 3.61
C HIS A 101 -7.06 -10.11 3.45
N VAL A 102 -7.21 -9.40 4.57
CA VAL A 102 -6.78 -8.01 4.70
C VAL A 102 -5.48 -8.02 5.48
N VAL A 103 -4.40 -7.53 4.86
CA VAL A 103 -3.11 -7.34 5.53
C VAL A 103 -2.99 -5.88 5.92
N VAL A 104 -2.76 -5.63 7.21
CA VAL A 104 -2.52 -4.31 7.76
C VAL A 104 -1.03 -4.21 8.08
N VAL A 105 -0.36 -3.24 7.46
CA VAL A 105 1.04 -2.92 7.70
C VAL A 105 1.12 -1.55 8.37
N ILE A 106 1.78 -1.47 9.51
CA ILE A 106 2.06 -0.20 10.21
C ILE A 106 3.38 0.39 9.70
N LYS A 107 3.43 1.71 9.50
CA LYS A 107 4.70 2.44 9.28
C LYS A 107 5.29 2.82 10.64
N GLU A 108 6.43 2.27 10.99
CA GLU A 108 7.05 2.50 12.30
C GLU A 108 7.90 3.78 12.33
N GLN A 109 8.62 4.04 11.23
CA GLN A 109 9.54 5.18 11.11
C GLN A 109 9.45 5.82 9.72
N GLU A 110 10.13 6.95 9.53
CA GLU A 110 10.15 7.63 8.24
C GLU A 110 10.76 6.77 7.14
N THR A 111 10.14 6.82 5.96
CA THR A 111 10.61 6.03 4.82
C THR A 111 11.87 6.68 4.24
N PRO A 112 12.95 5.94 3.97
CA PRO A 112 14.17 6.50 3.41
C PRO A 112 13.91 7.29 2.10
N PRO A 113 14.65 8.38 1.85
CA PRO A 113 14.37 9.31 0.75
C PRO A 113 14.52 8.68 -0.65
N GLY A 114 15.24 7.56 -0.77
CA GLY A 114 15.39 6.84 -2.04
C GLY A 114 14.15 6.08 -2.51
N TYR A 115 13.08 6.03 -1.72
CA TYR A 115 11.84 5.31 -2.03
C TYR A 115 10.63 6.24 -2.10
N PRO A 116 9.66 5.99 -3.00
CA PRO A 116 9.62 4.87 -3.95
C PRO A 116 10.67 5.01 -5.06
N ARG A 117 11.14 3.88 -5.63
CA ARG A 117 12.04 3.93 -6.79
C ARG A 117 11.28 4.40 -8.04
N LYS A 118 12.03 4.73 -9.09
CA LYS A 118 11.51 5.25 -10.37
C LYS A 118 10.30 4.46 -10.90
N PRO A 119 9.37 5.11 -11.62
CA PRO A 119 8.19 4.46 -12.18
C PRO A 119 8.48 3.11 -12.85
N GLY A 120 7.76 2.08 -12.44
CA GLY A 120 7.87 0.71 -12.95
C GLY A 120 8.98 -0.13 -12.33
N MET A 121 9.95 0.45 -11.62
CA MET A 121 10.98 -0.31 -10.89
C MET A 121 10.41 -1.19 -9.78
N PRO A 122 9.46 -0.71 -8.93
CA PRO A 122 8.86 -1.56 -7.90
C PRO A 122 8.26 -2.84 -8.47
N ALA A 123 7.56 -2.75 -9.61
CA ALA A 123 6.94 -3.89 -10.26
C ALA A 123 7.94 -4.80 -11.00
N LYS A 124 8.92 -4.23 -11.71
CA LYS A 124 9.90 -5.01 -12.50
C LYS A 124 10.94 -5.72 -11.63
N ARG A 125 11.34 -5.08 -10.52
CA ARG A 125 12.38 -5.59 -9.61
C ARG A 125 11.95 -5.32 -8.16
N PRO A 126 10.99 -6.11 -7.64
CA PRO A 126 10.55 -5.99 -6.26
C PRO A 126 11.73 -6.10 -5.28
N LEU A 127 11.60 -5.42 -4.14
CA LEU A 127 12.57 -5.44 -3.05
C LEU A 127 12.60 -6.79 -2.34
#